data_AF-A0A2V6ML19-F1
#
_entry.id   AF-A0A2V6ML19-F1
#
_cell.length_a   1.000
_cell.length_b   1.000
_cell.length_c   1.000
_cell.angle_alpha   90.00
_cell.angle_beta   90.00
_cell.angle_gamma   90.00
#
_symmetry.space_group_name_H-M   'P 1'
#
loop_
_entity.id
_entity.type
_entity.pdbx_description
1 polymer ?
#
loop_
_entity_poly.entity_id
_entity_poly.type
_entity_poly.pdbx_seq_one_letter_code
_entity_poly.pdbx_strand_id
1 'polypeptide(L)'
;MKSSLSSCLILILAAALLVLKPFTGSAETFTEGVRVSPETVKLKTGEYVWEPERAPEGPLLIVASTTEQVAYVYRNGIRIARSSVSTGRPGHPTPTGVFTILEKEVHHTSSI
;
A
#
# COMPACT_ATOMS: atom_id res chain seq x y z
N MET A 1 53.45 -28.38 12.21
CA MET A 1 52.99 -27.69 10.98
C MET A 1 51.55 -28.01 10.54
N LYS A 2 50.81 -28.94 11.18
CA LYS A 2 49.42 -29.28 10.80
C LYS A 2 48.34 -28.39 11.44
N SER A 3 48.64 -27.76 12.58
CA SER A 3 47.69 -26.93 13.35
C SER A 3 47.35 -25.58 12.68
N SER A 4 48.28 -25.02 11.90
CA SER A 4 48.08 -23.71 11.23
C SER A 4 47.11 -23.83 10.03
N LEU A 5 47.10 -24.95 9.32
CA LEU A 5 46.22 -25.19 8.18
C LEU A 5 44.75 -25.37 8.61
N SER A 6 44.51 -26.08 9.72
CA SER A 6 43.16 -26.28 10.27
C SER A 6 42.55 -24.99 10.82
N SER A 7 43.36 -24.09 11.40
CA SER A 7 42.87 -22.82 11.93
C SER A 7 42.42 -21.86 10.82
N CYS A 8 43.09 -21.87 9.66
CA CYS A 8 42.73 -21.05 8.51
C CYS A 8 41.43 -21.55 7.85
N LEU A 9 41.24 -22.87 7.75
CA LEU A 9 40.03 -23.47 7.20
C LEU A 9 38.78 -23.14 8.05
N ILE A 10 38.92 -23.11 9.38
CA ILE A 10 37.84 -22.73 10.31
C ILE A 10 37.50 -21.24 10.15
N LEU A 11 38.50 -20.37 9.98
CA LEU A 11 38.28 -18.94 9.78
C LEU A 11 37.58 -18.64 8.45
N ILE A 12 37.92 -19.36 7.38
CA ILE A 12 37.27 -19.22 6.07
C ILE A 12 35.82 -19.72 6.11
N LEU A 13 35.56 -20.84 6.81
CA LEU A 13 34.20 -21.36 6.98
C LEU A 13 33.32 -20.42 7.84
N ALA A 14 33.88 -19.83 8.90
CA ALA A 14 33.18 -18.85 9.73
C ALA A 14 32.86 -17.55 8.96
N ALA A 15 33.77 -17.09 8.09
CA ALA A 15 33.53 -15.93 7.24
C ALA A 15 32.45 -16.21 6.18
N ALA A 16 32.44 -17.41 5.58
CA ALA A 16 31.41 -17.82 4.62
C ALA A 16 30.00 -17.91 5.25
N LEU A 17 29.91 -18.34 6.51
CA LEU A 17 28.64 -18.38 7.25
C LEU A 17 28.08 -16.96 7.56
N LEU A 18 28.95 -15.95 7.64
CA LEU A 18 28.56 -14.55 7.86
C LEU A 18 28.00 -13.86 6.60
N VAL A 19 28.34 -14.36 5.41
CA VAL A 19 27.87 -13.84 4.11
C VAL A 19 26.52 -14.45 3.71
N LEU A 20 26.23 -15.69 4.11
CA LEU A 20 24.94 -16.34 3.93
C LEU A 20 23.96 -15.93 5.04
N LYS A 21 23.71 -14.63 5.20
CA LYS A 21 22.51 -14.23 5.95
C LYS A 21 21.30 -14.68 5.12
N PRO A 22 20.42 -15.55 5.64
CA PRO A 22 19.17 -15.80 4.95
C PRO A 22 18.51 -14.45 4.76
N PHE A 23 18.14 -14.14 3.52
CA PHE A 23 17.23 -13.05 3.24
C PHE A 23 15.90 -13.43 3.90
N THR A 24 15.78 -13.16 5.20
CA THR A 24 14.51 -13.01 5.88
C THR A 24 13.96 -11.70 5.36
N GLY A 25 13.50 -11.72 4.11
CA GLY A 25 12.51 -10.76 3.67
C GLY A 25 11.38 -10.87 4.67
N SER A 26 11.12 -9.80 5.41
CA SER A 26 9.91 -9.71 6.20
C SER A 26 8.79 -9.98 5.21
N ALA A 27 8.10 -11.12 5.35
CA ALA A 27 6.82 -11.28 4.70
C ALA A 27 6.03 -10.04 5.11
N GLU A 28 5.51 -9.28 4.14
CA GLU A 28 4.65 -8.16 4.45
C GLU A 28 3.46 -8.75 5.20
N THR A 29 3.44 -8.57 6.53
CA THR A 29 2.38 -9.06 7.37
C THR A 29 1.13 -8.28 6.97
N PHE A 30 0.31 -8.88 6.11
CA PHE A 30 -1.00 -8.35 5.78
C PHE A 30 -1.73 -8.13 7.10
N THR A 31 -2.10 -6.89 7.37
CA THR A 31 -2.33 -6.36 8.71
C THR A 31 -3.35 -7.16 9.50
N GLU A 32 -3.07 -7.44 10.78
CA GLU A 32 -4.09 -7.73 11.79
C GLU A 32 -4.89 -6.46 12.06
N GLY A 33 -5.67 -6.00 11.08
CA GLY A 33 -6.54 -4.86 11.22
C GLY A 33 -7.76 -5.22 12.05
N VAL A 34 -8.14 -4.37 13.00
CA VAL A 34 -9.45 -4.46 13.64
C VAL A 34 -10.52 -4.21 12.58
N ARG A 35 -11.37 -5.22 12.32
CA ARG A 35 -12.55 -5.06 11.45
C ARG A 35 -13.54 -4.13 12.12
N VAL A 36 -13.45 -2.84 11.83
CA VAL A 36 -14.47 -1.88 12.22
C VAL A 36 -15.64 -2.08 11.27
N SER A 37 -16.78 -2.55 11.80
CA SER A 37 -18.05 -2.56 11.06
C SER A 37 -18.27 -1.15 10.51
N PRO A 38 -18.49 -0.96 9.20
CA PRO A 38 -18.73 0.35 8.69
C PRO A 38 -20.07 0.83 9.25
N GLU A 39 -20.03 1.66 10.29
CA GLU A 39 -21.16 2.53 10.57
C GLU A 39 -21.26 3.47 9.36
N THR A 40 -22.14 3.08 8.44
CA THR A 40 -22.12 3.57 7.07
C THR A 40 -22.96 4.83 7.02
N VAL A 41 -22.48 5.90 7.67
CA VAL A 41 -22.98 7.24 7.39
C VAL A 41 -22.69 7.48 5.90
N LYS A 42 -23.76 7.56 5.10
CA LYS A 42 -23.67 7.87 3.67
C LYS A 42 -23.12 9.28 3.55
N LEU A 43 -21.97 9.43 2.88
CA LEU A 43 -21.36 10.73 2.63
C LEU A 43 -22.30 11.57 1.76
N LYS A 44 -22.45 12.85 2.10
CA LYS A 44 -23.02 13.85 1.19
C LYS A 44 -21.96 14.28 0.17
N THR A 45 -22.41 14.91 -0.92
CA THR A 45 -21.51 15.46 -1.94
C THR A 45 -20.51 16.43 -1.34
N GLY A 46 -19.23 16.21 -1.61
CA GLY A 46 -18.12 17.01 -1.08
C GLY A 46 -17.60 16.57 0.29
N GLU A 47 -18.27 15.65 0.98
CA GLU A 47 -17.81 15.14 2.27
C GLU A 47 -16.68 14.10 2.10
N TYR A 48 -15.78 14.10 3.07
CA TYR A 48 -14.70 13.13 3.19
C TYR A 48 -14.33 12.91 4.67
N VAL A 49 -13.65 11.80 4.91
CA VAL A 49 -13.01 11.44 6.19
C VAL A 49 -11.54 11.17 5.88
N TRP A 50 -10.65 11.72 6.69
CA TRP A 50 -9.19 11.61 6.54
C TRP A 50 -8.53 11.36 7.90
N GLU A 51 -8.03 10.15 8.08
CA GLU A 51 -7.46 9.61 9.32
C GLU A 51 -6.14 8.84 9.01
N PRO A 52 -5.12 9.51 8.44
CA PRO A 52 -3.87 8.88 8.00
C PRO A 52 -3.08 8.23 9.14
N GLU A 53 -3.25 8.70 10.37
CA GLU A 53 -2.62 8.18 11.58
C GLU A 53 -3.02 6.73 11.89
N ARG A 54 -4.13 6.23 11.34
CA ARG A 54 -4.57 4.84 11.49
C ARG A 54 -3.59 3.83 10.88
N ALA A 55 -2.81 4.27 9.90
CA ALA A 55 -1.70 3.51 9.34
C ALA A 55 -0.63 4.51 8.85
N PRO A 56 0.43 4.78 9.63
CA PRO A 56 1.44 5.77 9.27
C PRO A 56 2.25 5.42 8.01
N GLU A 57 2.48 4.13 7.78
CA GLU A 57 3.39 3.62 6.72
C GLU A 57 2.78 2.41 5.98
N GLY A 58 3.41 2.05 4.86
CA GLY A 58 3.07 0.87 4.06
C GLY A 58 2.43 1.18 2.70
N PRO A 59 2.13 0.14 1.91
CA PRO A 59 1.64 0.30 0.54
C PRO A 59 0.25 0.96 0.51
N LEU A 60 0.01 1.81 -0.50
CA LEU A 60 -1.26 2.50 -0.71
C LEU A 60 -2.11 1.80 -1.76
N LEU A 61 -3.41 1.69 -1.48
CA LEU A 61 -4.43 1.23 -2.42
C LEU A 61 -5.60 2.22 -2.39
N ILE A 62 -6.06 2.64 -3.56
CA ILE A 62 -7.26 3.46 -3.71
C ILE A 62 -8.31 2.64 -4.44
N VAL A 63 -9.52 2.60 -3.89
CA VAL A 63 -10.68 1.96 -4.52
C VAL A 63 -11.71 3.03 -4.82
N ALA A 64 -11.91 3.34 -6.11
CA ALA A 64 -12.97 4.23 -6.57
C ALA A 64 -14.22 3.40 -6.94
N SER A 65 -15.23 3.39 -6.07
CA SER A 65 -16.48 2.68 -6.30
C SER A 65 -17.46 3.56 -7.08
N THR A 66 -17.67 3.23 -8.36
CA THR A 66 -18.62 3.95 -9.22
C THR A 66 -20.07 3.70 -8.81
N THR A 67 -20.38 2.54 -8.22
CA THR A 67 -21.72 2.20 -7.72
C THR A 67 -22.07 2.92 -6.43
N GLU A 68 -21.08 3.16 -5.57
CA GLU A 68 -21.28 3.86 -4.30
C GLU A 68 -21.07 5.38 -4.41
N GLN A 69 -20.46 5.87 -5.49
CA GLN A 69 -19.98 7.25 -5.62
C GLN A 69 -19.04 7.63 -4.47
N VAL A 70 -18.16 6.70 -4.07
CA VAL A 70 -17.17 6.89 -3.00
C VAL A 70 -15.80 6.37 -3.42
N ALA A 71 -14.76 7.14 -3.13
CA ALA A 71 -13.38 6.67 -3.14
C ALA A 71 -12.93 6.31 -1.73
N TYR A 72 -12.27 5.16 -1.59
CA TYR A 72 -11.66 4.68 -0.36
C TYR A 72 -10.14 4.68 -0.50
N VAL A 73 -9.44 5.05 0.56
CA VAL A 73 -7.97 4.99 0.62
C VAL A 73 -7.58 4.03 1.72
N TYR A 74 -6.78 3.04 1.36
CA TYR A 74 -6.19 2.07 2.25
C TYR A 74 -4.68 2.27 2.28
N ARG A 75 -4.09 2.16 3.47
CA ARG A 75 -2.65 2.03 3.65
C ARG A 75 -2.38 0.78 4.47
N ASN A 76 -1.54 -0.11 3.93
CA ASN A 76 -1.26 -1.41 4.54
C ASN A 76 -2.56 -2.15 4.92
N GLY A 77 -3.54 -2.22 4.02
CA GLY A 77 -4.83 -2.89 4.26
C GLY A 77 -5.79 -2.19 5.25
N ILE A 78 -5.40 -1.12 5.94
CA ILE A 78 -6.27 -0.34 6.83
C ILE A 78 -6.87 0.84 6.05
N ARG A 79 -8.20 1.02 6.12
CA ARG A 79 -8.84 2.22 5.56
C ARG A 79 -8.44 3.45 6.38
N ILE A 80 -7.74 4.38 5.73
CA ILE A 80 -7.32 5.66 6.31
C ILE A 80 -8.14 6.84 5.81
N ALA A 81 -8.92 6.66 4.73
CA ALA A 81 -9.78 7.72 4.23
C ALA A 81 -10.96 7.20 3.38
N ARG A 82 -11.97 8.06 3.25
CA ARG A 82 -13.03 7.94 2.25
C ARG A 82 -13.49 9.32 1.80
N SER A 83 -13.93 9.46 0.55
CA SER A 83 -14.45 10.71 0.02
C SER A 83 -15.57 10.43 -0.97
N SER A 84 -16.61 11.25 -0.98
CA SER A 84 -17.58 11.24 -2.08
C SER A 84 -16.89 11.60 -3.39
N VAL A 85 -17.25 10.93 -4.49
CA VAL A 85 -16.74 11.22 -5.83
C VAL A 85 -17.87 11.48 -6.79
N SER A 86 -17.55 12.15 -7.90
CA SER A 86 -18.42 12.27 -9.07
C SER A 86 -17.74 11.53 -10.22
N THR A 87 -18.39 10.50 -10.75
CA THR A 87 -17.84 9.70 -11.85
C THR A 87 -18.47 10.08 -13.19
N GLY A 88 -17.99 9.46 -14.27
CA GLY A 88 -18.45 9.73 -15.64
C GLY A 88 -19.97 9.63 -15.81
N ARG A 89 -20.52 10.50 -16.65
CA ARG A 89 -21.95 10.57 -17.00
C ARG A 89 -22.35 9.46 -18.01
N PRO A 90 -23.64 9.20 -18.22
CA PRO A 90 -24.10 8.32 -19.30
C PRO A 90 -23.48 8.70 -20.66
N GLY A 91 -23.04 7.69 -21.42
CA GLY A 91 -22.31 7.86 -22.68
C GLY A 91 -20.82 8.21 -22.52
N HIS A 92 -20.35 8.54 -21.31
CA HIS A 92 -18.94 8.81 -20.98
C HIS A 92 -18.59 8.22 -19.60
N PRO A 93 -18.76 6.90 -19.39
CA PRO A 93 -18.55 6.30 -18.08
C PRO A 93 -17.06 6.32 -17.69
N THR A 94 -16.78 6.40 -16.39
CA THR A 94 -15.43 6.14 -15.88
C THR A 94 -15.10 4.66 -16.12
N PRO A 95 -14.00 4.34 -16.84
CA PRO A 95 -13.60 2.95 -17.07
C PRO A 95 -13.29 2.22 -15.76
N THR A 96 -13.64 0.94 -15.68
CA THR A 96 -13.29 0.07 -14.57
C THR A 96 -12.01 -0.71 -14.88
N GLY A 97 -11.22 -1.02 -13.85
CA GLY A 97 -9.95 -1.73 -14.00
C GLY A 97 -8.99 -1.45 -12.85
N VAL A 98 -7.78 -1.97 -12.99
CA VAL A 98 -6.66 -1.66 -12.09
C VAL A 98 -5.76 -0.67 -12.82
N PHE A 99 -5.56 0.49 -12.20
CA PHE A 99 -4.72 1.56 -12.73
C PHE A 99 -3.65 1.93 -11.71
N THR A 100 -2.49 2.35 -12.20
CA THR A 100 -1.44 2.94 -11.37
C THR A 100 -1.52 4.45 -11.46
N ILE A 101 -1.21 5.15 -10.37
CA ILE A 101 -1.03 6.61 -10.42
C ILE A 101 0.24 6.88 -11.23
N LEU A 102 0.09 7.53 -12.39
CA LEU A 102 1.21 7.86 -13.27
C LEU A 102 1.89 9.17 -12.83
N GLU A 103 1.07 10.18 -12.50
CA GLU A 103 1.53 11.53 -12.19
C GLU A 103 0.62 12.21 -11.17
N LYS A 104 1.15 13.21 -10.48
CA LYS A 104 0.41 14.10 -9.57
C LYS A 104 0.85 15.53 -9.80
N GLU A 105 -0.08 16.37 -10.20
CA GLU A 105 0.14 17.81 -10.37
C GLU A 105 -0.75 18.59 -9.41
N VAL A 106 -0.22 19.68 -8.84
CA VAL A 106 -1.01 20.60 -8.02
C VAL A 106 -1.99 21.40 -8.89
N HIS A 107 -1.54 21.78 -10.08
CA HIS A 107 -2.34 22.47 -11.07
C HIS A 107 -2.32 21.66 -12.36
N HIS A 108 -3.36 20.87 -12.57
CA HIS A 108 -3.57 20.11 -13.80
C HIS A 108 -4.59 20.82 -14.68
N THR A 109 -4.35 20.87 -15.99
CA THR A 109 -5.34 21.30 -16.98
C THR A 109 -5.45 20.24 -18.06
N SER A 110 -6.64 19.65 -18.19
CA SER A 110 -6.91 18.70 -19.26
C SER A 110 -6.88 19.43 -20.61
N SER A 111 -6.18 18.86 -21.60
CA SER A 111 -6.09 19.43 -22.95
C SER A 111 -7.24 18.98 -23.87
N ILE A 112 -8.43 18.69 -23.33
CA ILE A 112 -9.57 18.15 -24.08
C ILE A 112 -10.89 18.82 -23.71
#